data_AF-A0A3A0AQC6-F1
#
_entry.id   AF-A0A3A0AQC6-F1
#
_cell.length_a   1.000
_cell.length_b   1.000
_cell.length_c   1.000
_cell.angle_alpha   90.00
_cell.angle_beta   90.00
_cell.angle_gamma   90.00
#
_symmetry.space_group_name_H-M   'P 1'
#
loop_
_entity.id
_entity.type
_entity.pdbx_description
1 polymer ?
#
loop_
_entity_poly.entity_id
_entity_poly.type
_entity_poly.pdbx_seq_one_letter_code
_entity_poly.pdbx_strand_id
1 'polypeptide(L)' 'EDAYWAAGAMGQVTMVIPSRDAVIVRLGHTSDAEMFDQVLDTLVAGILGALPAGK' A
#
# COMPACT_ATOMS: atom_id res chain seq x y z
N GLU A 1 9.29 -4.53 7.34
CA GLU A 1 8.90 -4.80 8.75
C GLU A 1 8.40 -3.54 9.48
N ASP A 2 8.17 -2.42 8.77
CA ASP A 2 7.82 -1.13 9.37
C ASP A 2 6.76 -0.34 8.56
N ALA A 3 5.83 -1.03 7.91
CA ALA A 3 4.71 -0.35 7.25
C ALA A 3 3.59 -0.03 8.26
N TYR A 4 3.13 1.22 8.27
CA TYR A 4 2.01 1.68 9.08
C TYR A 4 0.95 2.27 8.17
N TRP A 5 -0.32 1.96 8.39
CA TRP A 5 -1.38 2.52 7.55
C TRP A 5 -2.69 2.76 8.30
N ALA A 6 -3.41 3.77 7.83
CA ALA A 6 -4.82 3.97 8.15
C ALA A 6 -5.68 3.34 7.05
N ALA A 7 -6.65 2.51 7.46
CA ALA A 7 -7.63 1.91 6.55
C ALA A 7 -8.97 2.65 6.66
N GLY A 8 -9.50 3.07 5.52
CA GLY A 8 -10.83 3.64 5.35
C GLY A 8 -11.78 2.67 4.66
N ALA A 9 -13.07 2.99 4.72
CA ALA A 9 -14.12 2.16 4.12
C ALA A 9 -13.85 1.85 2.64
N MET A 10 -14.21 0.65 2.19
CA MET A 10 -14.09 0.20 0.79
C MET A 10 -12.65 0.18 0.24
N GLY A 11 -11.66 -0.05 1.11
CA GLY A 11 -10.27 -0.27 0.73
C GLY A 11 -9.44 1.00 0.54
N GLN A 12 -9.84 2.12 1.15
CA GLN A 12 -9.00 3.33 1.12
C GLN A 12 -7.81 3.14 2.07
N VAL A 13 -6.60 3.45 1.62
CA VAL A 13 -5.39 3.26 2.44
C VAL A 13 -4.44 4.44 2.28
N THR A 14 -3.92 4.92 3.42
CA THR A 14 -2.72 5.75 3.46
C THR A 14 -1.65 4.99 4.23
N MET A 15 -0.57 4.62 3.56
CA MET A 15 0.52 3.79 4.10
C MET A 15 1.84 4.56 4.12
N VAL A 16 2.54 4.50 5.25
CA VAL A 16 3.88 5.04 5.45
C VAL A 16 4.85 3.87 5.60
N ILE A 17 5.94 3.87 4.84
CA ILE A 17 6.96 2.82 4.82
C ILE A 17 8.34 3.48 5.00
N PRO A 18 8.78 3.72 6.26
CA PRO A 18 10.02 4.44 6.55
C PRO A 18 11.26 3.78 5.94
N SER A 19 11.37 2.45 6.01
CA SER A 19 12.48 1.67 5.43
C SER A 19 12.62 1.79 3.92
N ARG A 20 11.61 2.36 3.24
CA ARG A 20 11.61 2.59 1.79
C ARG A 20 11.55 4.08 1.44
N ASP A 21 11.62 4.97 2.42
CA ASP A 21 11.44 6.42 2.26
C ASP A 21 10.19 6.74 1.41
N ALA A 22 9.08 6.04 1.70
CA ALA A 22 7.91 6.03 0.84
C ALA A 22 6.59 6.24 1.61
N VAL A 23 5.68 6.98 0.97
CA VAL A 23 4.27 7.08 1.35
C VAL A 23 3.42 6.68 0.15
N ILE A 24 2.50 5.74 0.34
CA ILE A 24 1.57 5.25 -0.69
C ILE A 24 0.15 5.63 -0.27
N VAL A 25 -0.54 6.37 -1.14
CA VAL A 25 -1.95 6.71 -0.97
C VAL A 25 -2.75 5.97 -2.03
N ARG A 26 -3.63 5.08 -1.60
CA ARG A 26 -4.56 4.34 -2.46
C ARG A 26 -5.98 4.80 -2.19
N LEU A 27 -6.55 5.50 -3.18
CA LEU A 27 -7.97 5.85 -3.22
C LEU A 27 -8.64 4.98 -4.28
N GLY A 28 -9.69 4.26 -3.90
CA GLY A 28 -10.38 3.37 -4.81
C GLY A 28 -11.44 2.56 -4.11
N HIS A 29 -12.29 1.92 -4.90
CA HIS A 29 -13.35 1.04 -4.40
C HIS A 29 -12.95 -0.42 -4.63
N THR A 30 -12.83 -1.18 -3.56
CA THR A 30 -12.77 -2.64 -3.63
C THR A 30 -13.83 -3.19 -2.68
N SER A 31 -14.88 -3.79 -3.24
CA SER A 31 -16.02 -4.32 -2.48
C SER A 31 -15.76 -5.69 -1.86
N ASP A 32 -14.79 -6.43 -2.40
CA ASP A 32 -14.37 -7.75 -1.90
C ASP A 32 -13.13 -7.59 -1.01
N ALA A 33 -13.27 -7.97 0.26
CA ALA A 33 -12.20 -7.86 1.25
C ALA A 33 -11.05 -8.85 1.00
N GLU A 34 -11.32 -10.04 0.49
CA GLU A 34 -10.29 -11.06 0.24
C GLU A 34 -9.49 -10.69 -1.02
N MET A 35 -10.16 -10.11 -2.02
CA MET A 35 -9.50 -9.55 -3.19
C MET A 35 -8.68 -8.29 -2.85
N PHE A 36 -9.10 -7.53 -1.85
CA PHE A 36 -8.43 -6.28 -1.46
C PHE A 36 -6.98 -6.51 -1.03
N ASP A 37 -6.74 -7.50 -0.18
CA ASP A 37 -5.40 -7.79 0.34
C ASP A 37 -4.44 -8.19 -0.80
N GLN A 38 -4.89 -9.06 -1.70
CA GLN A 38 -4.08 -9.49 -2.86
C GLN A 38 -3.75 -8.33 -3.80
N VAL A 39 -4.72 -7.43 -4.03
CA VAL A 39 -4.54 -6.24 -4.86
C VAL A 39 -3.56 -5.27 -4.18
N LEU A 40 -3.71 -5.06 -2.87
CA LEU A 40 -2.86 -4.14 -2.12
C LEU A 40 -1.41 -4.64 -2.09
N ASP A 41 -1.18 -5.92 -1.82
CA ASP A 41 0.15 -6.53 -1.81
C ASP A 41 0.82 -6.42 -3.18
N THR A 42 0.09 -6.78 -4.24
CA THR A 42 0.61 -6.70 -5.62
C THR A 42 0.96 -5.26 -6.00
N LEU A 43 0.10 -4.30 -5.64
CA LEU A 43 0.31 -2.88 -5.90
C LEU A 43 1.54 -2.35 -5.16
N VAL A 44 1.64 -2.62 -3.85
CA VAL A 44 2.76 -2.16 -3.02
C VAL A 44 4.07 -2.77 -3.49
N ALA A 45 4.10 -4.08 -3.77
CA ALA A 45 5.30 -4.74 -4.31
C ALA A 45 5.74 -4.14 -5.64
N GLY A 46 4.80 -3.86 -6.56
CA GLY A 46 5.08 -3.24 -7.86
C GLY A 46 5.63 -1.82 -7.72
N ILE A 47 5.01 -0.98 -6.89
CA ILE A 47 5.48 0.40 -6.63
C ILE A 47 6.89 0.36 -6.03
N LEU A 48 7.08 -0.43 -4.98
CA LEU A 48 8.35 -0.50 -4.27
C LEU A 48 9.48 -1.10 -5.13
N GLY A 49 9.16 -2.02 -6.05
CA GLY A 49 10.11 -2.56 -7.02
C GLY A 49 10.52 -1.56 -8.11
N ALA A 50 9.66 -0.60 -8.43
CA ALA A 50 9.95 0.45 -9.40
C ALA A 50 10.68 1.66 -8.79
N LEU A 51 10.56 1.87 -7.47
CA LEU A 51 11.29 2.91 -6.75
C LEU A 51 12.74 2.48 -6.50
N PRO A 52 13.71 3.43 -6.50
CA PRO A 52 15.06 3.15 -6.04
C PRO A 52 15.05 2.59 -4.61
N ALA A 53 16.07 1.81 -4.26
CA ALA A 53 16.27 1.43 -2.86
C ALA A 53 16.35 2.71 -2.02
N GLY A 54 15.56 2.78 -0.95
CA GLY A 54 15.57 3.91 -0.02
C GLY A 54 16.98 4.20 0.48
N LYS A 55 17.22 5.43 0.94
CA LYS A 55 18.52 5.87 1.44
C LYS A 55 19.04 5.00 2.59
#